data_AF-A0A3C1KMI5-F1
#
_entry.id   AF-A0A3C1KMI5-F1
#
_cell.length_a   1.000
_cell.length_b   1.000
_cell.length_c   1.000
_cell.angle_alpha   90.00
_cell.angle_beta   90.00
_cell.angle_gamma   90.00
#
_symmetry.space_group_name_H-M   'P 1'
#
loop_
_entity.id
_entity.type
_entity.pdbx_description
1 polymer ?
#
loop_
_entity_poly.entity_id
_entity_poly.type
_entity_poly.pdbx_seq_one_letter_code
_entity_poly.pdbx_strand_id
1 'polypeptide(L)'
;PYEIARFAQDLAGGLMVTLPSQADFEHAEAGPLLHKYFQGRADIPVESRTRMLRLIENMTLGRNAVGYLTESLHGAGSPQAQRIQILRGMDLPRKKRYAQDLAGIEIIASDAD
;
A
#
# COMPACT_ATOMS: atom_id res chain seq x y z
N PRO A 1 -1.59 0.84 3.42
CA PRO A 1 -0.39 1.05 2.58
C PRO A 1 -0.47 0.43 1.17
N TYR A 2 -1.21 -0.68 0.97
CA TYR A 2 -1.36 -1.34 -0.33
C TYR A 2 -1.92 -0.43 -1.44
N GLU A 3 -3.03 0.27 -1.21
CA GLU A 3 -3.58 1.19 -2.22
C GLU A 3 -2.66 2.39 -2.50
N ILE A 4 -1.95 2.88 -1.48
CA ILE A 4 -0.96 3.95 -1.65
C ILE A 4 0.18 3.47 -2.57
N ALA A 5 0.69 2.26 -2.34
CA ALA A 5 1.68 1.65 -3.21
C ALA A 5 1.14 1.50 -4.64
N ARG A 6 -0.09 1.00 -4.81
CA ARG A 6 -0.72 0.86 -6.13
C ARG A 6 -0.81 2.20 -6.88
N PHE A 7 -1.26 3.26 -6.22
CA PHE A 7 -1.33 4.59 -6.83
C PHE A 7 0.06 5.16 -7.15
N ALA A 8 1.07 4.93 -6.31
CA ALA A 8 2.43 5.35 -6.60
C ALA A 8 2.98 4.65 -7.86
N GLN A 9 2.69 3.36 -8.04
CA GLN A 9 3.08 2.61 -9.23
C GLN A 9 2.35 3.11 -10.49
N ASP A 10 1.04 3.38 -10.39
CA ASP A 10 0.23 3.94 -11.47
C ASP A 10 0.80 5.28 -11.98
N LEU A 11 1.09 6.20 -11.04
CA LEU A 11 1.67 7.51 -11.36
C LEU A 11 3.11 7.42 -11.88
N ALA A 12 3.91 6.47 -11.40
CA ALA A 12 5.29 6.28 -11.84
C ALA A 12 5.39 5.73 -13.27
N GLY A 13 4.40 4.94 -13.69
CA GLY A 13 4.35 4.29 -14.98
C GLY A 13 5.32 3.10 -15.11
N GLY A 14 5.27 2.45 -16.28
CA GLY A 14 5.93 1.16 -16.51
C GLY A 14 7.45 1.16 -16.37
N LEU A 15 8.11 2.32 -16.55
CA LEU A 15 9.57 2.40 -16.41
C LEU A 15 10.02 2.04 -14.98
N MET A 16 9.17 2.20 -13.96
CA MET A 16 9.50 1.83 -12.59
C MET A 16 9.93 0.35 -12.44
N VAL A 17 9.37 -0.56 -13.25
CA VAL A 17 9.70 -2.00 -13.24
C VAL A 17 10.50 -2.49 -14.45
N THR A 18 10.78 -1.62 -15.42
CA THR A 18 11.57 -1.95 -16.62
C THR A 18 12.83 -1.10 -16.78
N LEU A 19 13.17 -0.28 -15.78
CA LEU A 19 14.36 0.55 -15.79
C LEU A 19 15.62 -0.33 -15.86
N PRO A 20 16.59 -0.03 -16.75
CA PRO A 20 17.88 -0.69 -16.77
C PRO A 20 18.67 -0.52 -15.48
N SER A 21 19.70 -1.33 -15.31
CA SER A 21 20.56 -1.28 -14.13
C SER A 21 21.43 -0.02 -14.12
N GLN A 22 21.95 0.35 -12.95
CA GLN A 22 22.93 1.44 -12.85
C GLN A 22 24.18 1.16 -13.72
N ALA A 23 24.60 -0.10 -13.81
CA ALA A 23 25.73 -0.49 -14.65
C ALA A 23 25.49 -0.20 -16.14
N ASP A 24 24.24 -0.32 -16.61
CA ASP A 24 23.89 0.02 -18.01
C ASP A 24 23.95 1.54 -18.25
N PHE A 25 23.57 2.36 -17.25
CA PHE A 25 23.70 3.82 -17.30
C PHE A 25 25.18 4.26 -17.28
N GLU A 26 26.05 3.51 -16.62
CA GLU A 26 27.49 3.78 -16.54
C GLU A 26 28.28 3.17 -17.73
N HIS A 27 27.64 2.35 -18.55
CA HIS A 27 28.27 1.71 -19.70
C HIS A 27 28.60 2.73 -20.81
N ALA A 28 29.81 2.68 -21.37
CA ALA A 28 30.30 3.65 -22.35
C ALA A 28 29.41 3.78 -23.61
N GLU A 29 28.85 2.67 -24.10
CA GLU A 29 27.97 2.65 -25.28
C GLU A 29 26.49 2.85 -24.94
N ALA A 30 25.93 2.08 -23.99
CA ALA A 30 24.51 2.16 -23.65
C ALA A 30 24.16 3.44 -22.85
N GLY A 31 25.02 3.87 -21.93
CA GLY A 31 24.77 5.02 -21.05
C GLY A 31 24.34 6.29 -21.80
N PRO A 32 25.10 6.76 -22.82
CA PRO A 32 24.70 7.91 -23.63
C PRO A 32 23.31 7.74 -24.30
N LEU A 33 22.96 6.53 -24.73
CA LEU A 33 21.65 6.23 -25.30
C LEU A 33 20.54 6.28 -24.25
N LEU A 34 20.77 5.69 -23.07
CA LEU A 34 19.81 5.70 -21.97
C LEU A 34 19.55 7.13 -21.46
N HIS A 35 20.61 7.94 -21.32
CA HIS A 35 20.48 9.35 -20.97
C HIS A 35 19.65 10.13 -22.02
N LYS A 36 19.82 9.83 -23.30
CA LYS A 36 19.01 10.45 -24.36
C LYS A 36 17.55 10.02 -24.31
N TYR A 37 17.28 8.72 -24.26
CA TYR A 37 15.92 8.17 -24.44
C TYR A 37 15.07 8.14 -23.17
N PHE A 38 15.68 8.22 -21.98
CA PHE A 38 14.94 8.31 -20.73
C PHE A 38 14.81 9.72 -20.16
N GLN A 39 15.24 10.73 -20.93
CA GLN A 39 14.95 12.13 -20.62
C GLN A 39 13.43 12.36 -20.55
N GLY A 40 12.99 12.92 -19.43
CA GLY A 40 11.63 13.42 -19.27
C GLY A 40 11.54 14.89 -19.68
N ARG A 41 10.94 15.71 -18.82
CA ARG A 41 10.94 17.17 -19.00
C ARG A 41 12.39 17.69 -19.03
N ALA A 42 12.70 18.62 -19.92
CA ALA A 42 14.07 19.02 -20.26
C ALA A 42 14.90 19.60 -19.08
N ASP A 43 14.23 20.13 -18.05
CA ASP A 43 14.86 20.70 -16.87
C ASP A 43 15.08 19.69 -15.73
N ILE A 44 14.68 18.42 -15.91
CA ILE A 44 14.88 17.36 -14.91
C ILE A 44 16.01 16.43 -15.37
N PRO A 45 17.10 16.29 -14.58
CA PRO A 45 18.15 15.32 -14.89
C PRO A 45 17.62 13.88 -14.92
N VAL A 46 18.08 13.07 -15.88
CA VAL A 46 17.72 11.64 -15.98
C VAL A 46 18.02 10.90 -14.69
N GLU A 47 19.17 11.18 -14.07
CA GLU A 47 19.59 10.56 -12.81
C GLU A 47 18.58 10.77 -11.68
N SER A 48 18.03 11.98 -11.55
CA SER A 48 17.00 12.28 -10.55
C SER A 48 15.72 11.47 -10.80
N ARG A 49 15.32 11.34 -12.07
CA ARG A 49 14.16 10.52 -12.46
C ARG A 49 14.41 9.03 -12.15
N THR A 50 15.58 8.51 -12.50
CA THR A 50 16.01 7.13 -12.22
C THR A 50 15.97 6.84 -10.72
N ARG A 51 16.56 7.70 -9.88
CA ARG A 51 16.56 7.52 -8.41
C ARG A 51 15.16 7.52 -7.81
N MET A 52 14.27 8.39 -8.29
CA MET A 52 12.89 8.42 -7.81
C MET A 52 12.14 7.13 -8.18
N LEU A 53 12.29 6.66 -9.42
CA LEU A 53 11.69 5.38 -9.84
C LEU A 53 12.19 4.22 -8.99
N ARG A 54 13.50 4.14 -8.70
CA ARG A 54 14.08 3.11 -7.83
C ARG A 54 13.62 3.22 -6.38
N LEU A 55 13.37 4.43 -5.87
CA LEU A 55 12.79 4.61 -4.53
C LEU A 55 11.36 4.05 -4.47
N ILE A 56 10.52 4.35 -5.48
CA ILE A 56 9.15 3.84 -5.57
C ILE A 56 9.16 2.31 -5.70
N GLU A 57 10.00 1.76 -6.57
CA GLU A 57 10.21 0.31 -6.70
C GLU A 57 10.60 -0.31 -5.34
N ASN A 58 11.60 0.25 -4.65
CA ASN A 58 12.07 -0.28 -3.38
C ASN A 58 10.98 -0.30 -2.29
N MET A 59 10.14 0.73 -2.24
CA MET A 59 9.07 0.84 -1.23
C MET A 59 7.83 0.02 -1.57
N THR A 60 7.63 -0.37 -2.83
CA THR A 60 6.39 -1.04 -3.27
C THR A 60 6.59 -2.49 -3.74
N LEU A 61 7.80 -2.89 -4.08
CA LEU A 61 8.18 -4.25 -4.48
C LEU A 61 9.50 -4.72 -3.83
N GLY A 62 10.42 -3.80 -3.55
CA GLY A 62 11.77 -4.11 -3.08
C GLY A 62 11.90 -4.29 -1.57
N ARG A 63 13.10 -4.00 -1.05
CA ARG A 63 13.48 -4.33 0.34
C ARG A 63 12.58 -3.65 1.37
N ASN A 64 12.21 -2.41 1.12
CA ASN A 64 11.38 -1.64 2.06
C ASN A 64 9.89 -2.00 1.96
N ALA A 65 9.45 -2.64 0.87
CA ALA A 65 8.08 -3.14 0.73
C ALA A 65 7.76 -4.23 1.77
N VAL A 66 8.77 -4.95 2.26
CA VAL A 66 8.63 -5.91 3.37
C VAL A 66 8.03 -5.23 4.60
N GLY A 67 8.60 -4.08 5.00
CA GLY A 67 8.06 -3.29 6.12
C GLY A 67 6.77 -2.57 5.73
N TYR A 68 6.80 -1.84 4.61
CA TYR A 68 5.71 -0.96 4.25
C TYR A 68 4.40 -1.70 3.91
N LEU A 69 4.47 -2.93 3.39
CA LEU A 69 3.30 -3.73 3.02
C LEU A 69 3.09 -4.87 4.02
N THR A 70 4.03 -5.81 4.08
CA THR A 70 3.84 -7.08 4.80
C THR A 70 3.88 -6.91 6.32
N GLU A 71 4.81 -6.11 6.85
CA GLU A 71 4.81 -5.79 8.28
C GLU A 71 3.55 -4.99 8.64
N SER A 72 3.13 -4.01 7.83
CA SER A 72 1.84 -3.33 8.06
C SER A 72 0.61 -4.25 8.03
N LEU A 73 0.68 -5.43 7.40
CA LEU A 73 -0.39 -6.41 7.38
C LEU A 73 -0.39 -7.32 8.61
N HIS A 74 0.78 -7.64 9.15
CA HIS A 74 0.94 -8.69 10.17
C HIS A 74 1.51 -8.19 11.51
N GLY A 75 2.04 -6.97 11.55
CA GLY A 75 2.54 -6.29 12.74
C GLY A 75 1.43 -6.17 13.79
N ALA A 76 1.75 -6.51 15.03
CA ALA A 76 0.79 -6.61 16.14
C ALA A 76 -0.39 -7.60 15.90
N GLY A 77 -0.28 -8.50 14.92
CA GLY A 77 -1.25 -9.55 14.62
C GLY A 77 -1.92 -9.37 13.25
N SER A 78 -2.18 -10.48 12.57
CA SER A 78 -2.89 -10.51 11.28
C SER A 78 -4.31 -9.95 11.39
N PRO A 79 -4.94 -9.48 10.29
CA PRO A 79 -6.19 -8.71 10.33
C PRO A 79 -7.35 -9.34 11.11
N GLN A 80 -7.41 -10.67 11.13
CA GLN A 80 -8.45 -11.38 11.87
C GLN A 80 -8.34 -11.20 13.38
N ALA A 81 -7.13 -11.01 13.92
CA ALA A 81 -6.90 -10.74 15.33
C ALA A 81 -7.61 -9.44 15.76
N GLN A 82 -7.49 -8.36 14.97
CA GLN A 82 -8.16 -7.10 15.27
C GLN A 82 -9.67 -7.21 15.09
N ARG A 83 -10.17 -7.94 14.07
CA ARG A 83 -11.63 -8.17 13.90
C ARG A 83 -12.23 -8.87 15.12
N ILE A 84 -11.53 -9.85 15.69
CA ILE A 84 -11.95 -10.53 16.93
C ILE A 84 -11.94 -9.55 18.11
N GLN A 85 -10.89 -8.74 18.29
CA GLN A 85 -10.85 -7.77 19.40
C GLN A 85 -11.94 -6.70 19.28
N ILE A 86 -12.22 -6.21 18.08
CA ILE A 86 -13.32 -5.27 17.84
C ILE A 86 -14.66 -5.93 18.17
N LEU A 87 -14.90 -7.17 17.72
CA LEU A 87 -16.12 -7.91 18.03
C LEU A 87 -16.34 -8.02 19.55
N ARG A 88 -15.28 -8.29 20.31
CA ARG A 88 -15.33 -8.36 21.79
C ARG A 88 -15.63 -7.00 22.43
N GLY A 89 -15.16 -5.89 21.84
CA GLY A 89 -15.28 -4.54 22.42
C GLY A 89 -16.45 -3.70 21.91
N MET A 90 -17.15 -4.10 20.85
CA MET A 90 -18.07 -3.22 20.13
C MET A 90 -19.51 -3.11 20.70
N ASP A 91 -19.76 -3.72 21.86
CA ASP A 91 -21.07 -3.76 22.55
C ASP A 91 -22.24 -4.08 21.61
N LEU A 92 -22.19 -5.30 21.05
CA LEU A 92 -23.22 -5.81 20.16
C LEU A 92 -24.62 -5.84 20.81
N PRO A 93 -24.79 -6.21 22.09
CA PRO A 93 -26.11 -6.21 22.73
C PRO A 93 -26.79 -4.85 22.71
N ARG A 94 -26.07 -3.76 23.02
CA ARG A 94 -26.65 -2.41 22.96
C ARG A 94 -27.06 -2.01 21.55
N LYS A 95 -26.24 -2.32 20.53
CA LYS A 95 -26.58 -2.02 19.13
C LYS A 95 -27.79 -2.83 18.64
N LYS A 96 -27.96 -4.06 19.10
CA LYS A 96 -29.17 -4.87 18.82
C LYS A 96 -30.42 -4.21 19.40
N ARG A 97 -30.35 -3.67 20.63
CA ARG A 97 -31.46 -2.93 21.25
C ARG A 97 -31.89 -1.74 20.41
N TYR A 98 -30.95 -0.91 19.96
CA TYR A 98 -31.30 0.22 19.07
C TYR A 98 -32.03 -0.21 17.80
N ALA A 99 -31.63 -1.32 17.18
CA ALA A 99 -32.32 -1.84 16.00
C ALA A 99 -33.73 -2.37 16.32
N GLN A 100 -33.92 -2.95 17.50
CA GLN A 100 -35.22 -3.45 17.97
C GLN A 100 -36.18 -2.31 18.28
N ASP A 101 -35.70 -1.28 18.96
CA ASP A 101 -36.47 -0.07 19.28
C ASP A 101 -36.99 0.58 17.99
N LEU A 102 -36.13 0.73 16.98
CA LEU A 102 -36.52 1.29 15.68
C LEU A 102 -37.50 0.39 14.90
N ALA A 103 -37.43 -0.92 15.10
CA ALA A 103 -38.31 -1.89 14.46
C ALA A 103 -39.62 -2.14 15.21
N GLY A 104 -39.80 -1.53 16.40
CA GLY A 104 -40.95 -1.79 17.27
C GLY A 104 -40.98 -3.22 17.83
N ILE A 105 -39.83 -3.85 18.00
CA ILE A 105 -39.71 -5.21 18.55
C ILE A 105 -39.49 -5.12 20.06
N GLU A 106 -40.50 -5.46 20.85
CA GLU A 106 -40.36 -5.64 22.30
C GLU A 106 -39.79 -7.03 22.60
N ILE A 107 -38.59 -7.08 23.19
CA ILE A 107 -37.97 -8.33 23.61
C ILE A 107 -38.42 -8.67 25.04
N ILE A 108 -39.14 -9.80 25.17
CA ILE A 108 -39.68 -10.30 26.45
C ILE A 108 -38.65 -11.15 27.23
N ALA A 109 -37.63 -11.70 26.56
CA ALA A 109 -36.49 -12.36 27.18
C ALA A 109 -35.30 -12.36 26.21
N SER A 110 -34.09 -12.16 26.73
CA SER A 110 -32.85 -12.34 25.95
C SER A 110 -32.02 -13.45 26.55
N ASP A 111 -31.35 -14.26 25.72
CA ASP A 111 -30.48 -15.38 26.12
C ASP A 111 -29.23 -14.98 26.95
N ALA A 112 -29.22 -13.76 27.51
CA ALA A 112 -28.17 -13.20 28.35
C ALA A 112 -28.53 -13.18 29.85
N ASP A 113 -29.64 -13.80 30.24
CA ASP A 113 -29.95 -14.16 31.64
C ASP A 113 -29.47 -15.58 31.97
#